data_AF-A0A931V6R4-F1
#
_entry.id   AF-A0A931V6R4-F1
#
_cell.length_a   1.000
_cell.length_b   1.000
_cell.length_c   1.000
_cell.angle_alpha   90.00
_cell.angle_beta   90.00
_cell.angle_gamma   90.00
#
_symmetry.space_group_name_H-M   'P 1'
#
loop_
_entity.id
_entity.type
_entity.pdbx_description
1 polymer ?
#
loop_
_entity_poly.entity_id
_entity_poly.type
_entity_poly.pdbx_seq_one_letter_code
_entity_poly.pdbx_strand_id
1 'polypeptide(L)'
;MPKSKFDWTTEIATLTSDEYRLTVPLWSVLGEAQDVAKYFREHYKADKKNGLPGLADAGLASSLADQIESLIAEASAASSAYRHTVDPKADTSKLERARFLISEIGAVLDFYLDDGIADEDDARLANVVAAHKDAPDNADALAFALEEYAAFASMHEKGIKGLGGFDTALIAEAKALATELRAQPSSAPSPASAKALARRNRVLQLLDVRVREVRAAAKFVFRAQPEIARGATSLYERKRRIDQKRAATRKKNLKPQPAPAPNA
;
A
#
# COMPACT_ATOMS: atom_id res chain seq x y z
N MET A 1 25.99 -15.74 -5.61
CA MET A 1 24.97 -15.64 -4.54
C MET A 1 24.93 -16.97 -3.80
N PRO A 2 24.93 -17.00 -2.46
CA PRO A 2 24.77 -18.24 -1.71
C PRO A 2 23.41 -18.86 -2.09
N LYS A 3 23.41 -20.16 -2.40
CA LYS A 3 22.16 -20.90 -2.67
C LYS A 3 21.30 -20.84 -1.42
N SER A 4 20.04 -20.40 -1.57
CA SER A 4 19.03 -20.51 -0.52
C SER A 4 18.98 -21.97 -0.03
N LYS A 5 18.92 -22.18 1.29
CA LYS A 5 18.70 -23.53 1.87
C LYS A 5 17.33 -24.11 1.50
N PHE A 6 16.42 -23.28 1.00
CA PHE A 6 15.07 -23.64 0.59
C PHE A 6 14.93 -23.48 -0.93
N ASP A 7 14.35 -24.49 -1.58
CA ASP A 7 13.93 -24.44 -2.97
C ASP A 7 12.41 -24.30 -3.04
N TRP A 8 11.95 -23.11 -3.41
CA TRP A 8 10.53 -22.77 -3.48
C TRP A 8 9.89 -23.14 -4.82
N THR A 9 10.66 -23.65 -5.78
CA THR A 9 10.20 -23.81 -7.17
C THR A 9 8.94 -24.66 -7.26
N THR A 10 8.90 -25.78 -6.54
CA THR A 10 7.75 -26.69 -6.53
C THR A 10 6.52 -26.08 -5.85
N GLU A 11 6.69 -25.47 -4.68
CA GLU A 11 5.57 -24.85 -3.93
C GLU A 11 4.99 -23.63 -4.66
N ILE A 12 5.83 -22.82 -5.28
CA ILE A 12 5.37 -21.69 -6.10
C ILE A 12 4.59 -22.19 -7.31
N ALA A 13 5.03 -23.30 -7.93
CA ALA A 13 4.39 -23.83 -9.14
C ALA A 13 2.97 -24.39 -8.89
N THR A 14 2.65 -24.81 -7.66
CA THR A 14 1.30 -25.28 -7.31
C THR A 14 0.31 -24.15 -7.03
N LEU A 15 0.77 -22.91 -6.88
CA LEU A 15 -0.06 -21.75 -6.60
C LEU A 15 -0.61 -21.09 -7.87
N THR A 16 -1.90 -20.72 -7.85
CA THR A 16 -2.55 -19.97 -8.91
C THR A 16 -2.21 -18.48 -8.81
N SER A 17 -1.68 -17.87 -9.87
CA SER A 17 -1.22 -16.47 -9.84
C SER A 17 -2.32 -15.42 -9.78
N ASP A 18 -3.53 -15.79 -10.17
CA ASP A 18 -4.60 -14.86 -10.54
C ASP A 18 -5.32 -14.27 -9.33
N GLU A 19 -5.11 -14.84 -8.15
CA GLU A 19 -5.81 -14.48 -6.92
C GLU A 19 -5.04 -13.50 -6.03
N TYR A 20 -3.71 -13.37 -6.22
CA TYR A 20 -2.89 -12.55 -5.32
C TYR A 20 -2.58 -11.17 -5.92
N ARG A 21 -3.18 -10.13 -5.33
CA ARG A 21 -2.90 -8.73 -5.64
C ARG A 21 -2.33 -8.02 -4.41
N LEU A 22 -1.24 -7.29 -4.60
CA LEU A 22 -0.70 -6.41 -3.58
C LEU A 22 -1.71 -5.28 -3.32
N THR A 23 -2.24 -5.22 -2.10
CA THR A 23 -3.16 -4.14 -1.65
C THR A 23 -2.42 -3.03 -0.90
N VAL A 24 -1.11 -3.20 -0.69
CA VAL A 24 -0.22 -2.25 -0.03
C VAL A 24 1.14 -2.28 -0.73
N PRO A 25 2.00 -1.25 -0.55
CA PRO A 25 3.32 -1.23 -1.19
C PRO A 25 4.16 -2.46 -0.86
N LEU A 26 4.92 -2.96 -1.84
CA LEU A 26 5.75 -4.17 -1.70
C LEU A 26 6.70 -4.08 -0.49
N TRP A 27 7.37 -2.96 -0.29
CA TRP A 27 8.29 -2.77 0.83
C TRP A 27 7.58 -2.86 2.20
N SER A 28 6.31 -2.46 2.28
CA SER A 28 5.50 -2.64 3.50
C SER A 28 5.24 -4.12 3.78
N VAL A 29 4.87 -4.89 2.76
CA VAL A 29 4.65 -6.35 2.90
C VAL A 29 5.95 -7.05 3.34
N LEU A 30 7.07 -6.72 2.72
CA LEU A 30 8.36 -7.32 3.04
C LEU A 30 8.85 -6.91 4.44
N GLY A 31 8.67 -5.64 4.83
CA GLY A 31 8.98 -5.16 6.17
C GLY A 31 8.14 -5.87 7.25
N GLU A 32 6.84 -6.03 7.01
CA GLU A 32 5.98 -6.78 7.93
C GLU A 32 6.37 -8.25 8.05
N ALA A 33 6.71 -8.89 6.94
CA ALA A 33 7.16 -10.27 6.95
C ALA A 33 8.47 -10.41 7.76
N GLN A 34 9.37 -9.43 7.65
CA GLN A 34 10.61 -9.38 8.43
C GLN A 34 10.31 -9.24 9.94
N ASP A 35 9.39 -8.36 10.30
CA ASP A 35 8.95 -8.17 11.69
C ASP A 35 8.33 -9.46 12.25
N VAL A 36 7.52 -10.17 11.45
CA VAL A 36 6.91 -11.45 11.83
C VAL A 36 7.96 -12.55 11.99
N ALA A 37 8.96 -12.62 11.12
CA ALA A 37 10.07 -13.57 11.26
C ALA A 37 10.87 -13.31 12.55
N LYS A 38 11.15 -12.03 12.87
CA LYS A 38 11.81 -11.63 14.12
C LYS A 38 10.95 -12.01 15.33
N TYR A 39 9.67 -11.65 15.33
CA TYR A 39 8.72 -12.01 16.38
C TYR A 39 8.67 -13.54 16.61
N PHE A 40 8.64 -14.32 15.52
CA PHE A 40 8.62 -15.78 15.62
C PHE A 40 9.86 -16.30 16.36
N ARG A 41 11.06 -15.79 16.04
CA ARG A 41 12.29 -16.20 16.74
C ARG A 41 12.27 -15.87 18.22
N GLU A 42 11.83 -14.67 18.55
CA GLU A 42 11.75 -14.19 19.94
C GLU A 42 10.79 -15.02 20.79
N HIS A 43 9.67 -15.46 20.21
CA HIS A 43 8.59 -16.15 20.90
C HIS A 43 8.48 -17.66 20.58
N TYR A 44 9.47 -18.25 19.90
CA TYR A 44 9.41 -19.66 19.49
C TYR A 44 9.38 -20.60 20.68
N LYS A 45 10.30 -20.42 21.63
CA LYS A 45 10.40 -21.25 22.84
C LYS A 45 9.59 -20.63 23.97
N ALA A 46 9.02 -21.48 24.82
CA ALA A 46 8.36 -21.04 26.03
C ALA A 46 9.33 -20.30 26.96
N ASP A 47 8.86 -19.19 27.54
CA ASP A 47 9.58 -18.47 28.58
C ASP A 47 9.16 -18.99 29.95
N LYS A 48 9.92 -19.99 30.42
CA LYS A 48 9.67 -20.66 31.71
C LYS A 48 9.80 -19.72 32.91
N LYS A 49 10.55 -18.62 32.81
CA LYS A 49 10.74 -17.70 33.94
C LYS A 49 9.49 -16.86 34.18
N ASN A 50 8.83 -16.45 33.10
CA ASN A 50 7.63 -15.63 33.13
C ASN A 50 6.34 -16.46 32.97
N GLY A 51 6.44 -17.79 32.89
CA GLY A 51 5.30 -18.68 32.71
C GLY A 51 4.58 -18.51 31.36
N LEU A 52 5.28 -18.05 30.33
CA LEU A 52 4.70 -17.79 29.01
C LEU A 52 4.88 -19.02 28.10
N PRO A 53 3.83 -19.44 27.37
CA PRO A 53 3.94 -20.53 26.39
C PRO A 53 4.79 -20.11 25.18
N GLY A 54 5.18 -21.06 24.33
CA GLY A 54 5.97 -20.79 23.12
C GLY A 54 5.20 -21.10 21.84
N LEU A 55 5.56 -20.47 20.72
CA LEU A 55 4.96 -20.81 19.42
C LEU A 55 5.23 -22.26 18.98
N ALA A 56 6.28 -22.90 19.52
CA ALA A 56 6.54 -24.33 19.34
C ALA A 56 5.35 -25.20 19.82
N ASP A 57 4.58 -24.75 20.81
CA ASP A 57 3.42 -25.47 21.35
C ASP A 57 2.26 -25.56 20.35
N ALA A 58 2.27 -24.72 19.29
CA ALA A 58 1.34 -24.79 18.17
C ALA A 58 1.78 -25.75 17.05
N GLY A 59 2.89 -26.48 17.23
CA GLY A 59 3.41 -27.42 16.24
C GLY A 59 4.10 -26.76 15.04
N LEU A 60 4.45 -25.47 15.13
CA LEU A 60 5.18 -24.78 14.07
C LEU A 60 6.64 -25.26 14.00
N ALA A 61 7.15 -25.43 12.78
CA ALA A 61 8.55 -25.80 12.56
C ALA A 61 9.49 -24.67 13.00
N SER A 62 10.60 -25.02 13.64
CA SER A 62 11.62 -24.04 14.07
C SER A 62 12.23 -23.25 12.91
N SER A 63 12.21 -23.81 11.70
CA SER A 63 12.73 -23.18 10.49
C SER A 63 11.79 -22.14 9.87
N LEU A 64 10.57 -21.95 10.39
CA LEU A 64 9.56 -21.09 9.76
C LEU A 64 10.02 -19.63 9.61
N ALA A 65 10.78 -19.08 10.57
CA ALA A 65 11.37 -17.74 10.41
C ALA A 65 12.39 -17.69 9.26
N ASP A 66 13.23 -18.71 9.12
CA ASP A 66 14.21 -18.79 8.04
C ASP A 66 13.52 -18.99 6.68
N GLN A 67 12.38 -19.69 6.66
CA GLN A 67 11.53 -19.81 5.48
C GLN A 67 10.95 -18.46 5.05
N ILE A 68 10.40 -17.69 6.00
CA ILE A 68 9.86 -16.34 5.73
C ILE A 68 10.95 -15.42 5.18
N GLU A 69 12.15 -15.41 5.78
CA GLU A 69 13.26 -14.58 5.28
C GLU A 69 13.75 -15.00 3.89
N SER A 70 13.81 -16.31 3.63
CA SER A 70 14.12 -16.82 2.30
C SER A 70 13.07 -16.38 1.26
N LEU A 71 11.79 -16.40 1.62
CA LEU A 71 10.71 -15.92 0.76
C LEU A 71 10.72 -14.39 0.56
N ILE A 72 11.18 -13.60 1.54
CA ILE A 72 11.42 -12.15 1.38
C ILE A 72 12.49 -11.89 0.31
N ALA A 73 13.60 -12.65 0.37
CA ALA A 73 14.66 -12.55 -0.62
C ALA A 73 14.16 -12.95 -2.02
N GLU A 74 13.40 -14.03 -2.12
CA GLU A 74 12.82 -14.50 -3.39
C GLU A 74 11.79 -13.50 -3.95
N ALA A 75 10.94 -12.92 -3.09
CA ALA A 75 9.96 -11.91 -3.49
C ALA A 75 10.65 -10.64 -4.04
N SER A 76 11.75 -10.24 -3.40
CA SER A 76 12.59 -9.12 -3.84
C SER A 76 13.23 -9.41 -5.20
N ALA A 77 13.78 -10.62 -5.37
CA ALA A 77 14.38 -11.06 -6.63
C ALA A 77 13.36 -11.15 -7.77
N ALA A 78 12.19 -11.76 -7.52
CA ALA A 78 11.10 -11.85 -8.49
C ALA A 78 10.56 -10.48 -8.89
N SER A 79 10.48 -9.54 -7.95
CA SER A 79 10.07 -8.16 -8.23
C SER A 79 11.10 -7.41 -9.07
N SER A 80 12.40 -7.59 -8.79
CA SER A 80 13.47 -7.05 -9.65
C SER A 80 13.43 -7.65 -11.05
N ALA A 81 13.27 -8.97 -11.18
CA ALA A 81 13.15 -9.65 -12.47
C ALA A 81 11.95 -9.12 -13.28
N TYR A 82 10.79 -8.92 -12.64
CA TYR A 82 9.64 -8.30 -13.29
C TYR A 82 9.96 -6.88 -13.78
N ARG A 83 10.59 -6.03 -12.97
CA ARG A 83 11.01 -4.68 -13.40
C ARG A 83 11.94 -4.71 -14.62
N HIS A 84 12.84 -5.68 -14.73
CA HIS A 84 13.71 -5.83 -15.89
C HIS A 84 12.99 -6.31 -17.15
N THR A 85 11.82 -6.93 -17.03
CA THR A 85 10.99 -7.36 -18.17
C THR A 85 10.00 -6.30 -18.64
N VAL A 86 9.84 -5.22 -17.87
CA VAL A 86 9.08 -4.03 -18.27
C VAL A 86 10.09 -3.06 -18.91
N ASP A 87 9.83 -2.61 -20.14
CA ASP A 87 10.78 -1.81 -20.91
C ASP A 87 11.13 -0.50 -20.15
N PRO A 88 12.41 -0.27 -19.77
CA PRO A 88 12.82 0.95 -19.10
C PRO A 88 12.78 2.19 -20.01
N LYS A 89 12.64 2.03 -21.34
CA LYS A 89 12.71 3.11 -22.33
C LYS A 89 11.39 3.81 -22.62
N ALA A 90 10.28 3.42 -22.00
CA ALA A 90 9.08 4.24 -21.96
C ALA A 90 9.19 5.29 -20.82
N ASP A 91 9.79 6.44 -21.11
CA ASP A 91 9.38 7.72 -20.51
C ASP A 91 9.53 7.94 -18.98
N THR A 92 10.60 7.46 -18.35
CA THR A 92 10.85 7.68 -16.90
C THR A 92 10.79 9.15 -16.47
N SER A 93 11.25 10.10 -17.31
CA SER A 93 11.14 11.53 -17.05
C SER A 93 9.69 12.05 -17.05
N LYS A 94 8.81 11.50 -17.91
CA LYS A 94 7.40 11.88 -17.96
C LYS A 94 6.59 11.27 -16.82
N LEU A 95 6.92 10.07 -16.39
CA LEU A 95 6.28 9.49 -15.18
C LEU A 95 6.69 10.27 -13.92
N GLU A 96 7.94 10.70 -13.80
CA GLU A 96 8.39 11.58 -12.72
C GLU A 96 7.70 12.95 -12.79
N ARG A 97 7.58 13.53 -13.99
CA ARG A 97 6.84 14.78 -14.17
C ARG A 97 5.35 14.66 -13.84
N ALA A 98 4.73 13.54 -14.18
CA ALA A 98 3.33 13.26 -13.84
C ALA A 98 3.11 13.24 -12.32
N ARG A 99 3.99 12.59 -11.56
CA ARG A 99 3.93 12.59 -10.09
C ARG A 99 4.09 13.99 -9.51
N PHE A 100 5.02 14.77 -10.04
CA PHE A 100 5.21 16.15 -9.63
C PHE A 100 3.92 16.95 -9.82
N LEU A 101 3.30 16.88 -11.00
CA LEU A 101 2.07 17.62 -11.29
C LEU A 101 0.90 17.17 -10.40
N ILE A 102 0.72 15.87 -10.18
CA ILE A 102 -0.30 15.34 -9.25
C ILE A 102 -0.07 15.88 -7.83
N SER A 103 1.17 15.89 -7.36
CA SER A 103 1.54 16.39 -6.04
C SER A 103 1.25 17.89 -5.89
N GLU A 104 1.69 18.71 -6.83
CA GLU A 104 1.51 20.17 -6.77
C GLU A 104 0.03 20.57 -6.86
N ILE A 105 -0.70 19.96 -7.80
CA ILE A 105 -2.14 20.21 -7.98
C ILE A 105 -2.93 19.71 -6.77
N GLY A 106 -2.61 18.52 -6.25
CA GLY A 106 -3.24 17.99 -5.05
C GLY A 106 -3.01 18.88 -3.83
N ALA A 107 -1.78 19.37 -3.63
CA ALA A 107 -1.42 20.21 -2.49
C ALA A 107 -2.13 21.57 -2.53
N VAL A 108 -2.23 22.24 -3.70
CA VAL A 108 -2.93 23.53 -3.78
C VAL A 108 -4.44 23.37 -3.58
N LEU A 109 -5.02 22.26 -4.03
CA LEU A 109 -6.43 21.95 -3.81
C LEU A 109 -6.72 21.65 -2.35
N ASP A 110 -5.88 20.84 -1.70
CA ASP A 110 -6.00 20.52 -0.27
C ASP A 110 -5.93 21.79 0.58
N PHE A 111 -4.99 22.69 0.27
CA PHE A 111 -4.88 23.98 0.96
C PHE A 111 -6.07 24.91 0.69
N TYR A 112 -6.54 24.98 -0.56
CA TYR A 112 -7.65 25.86 -0.92
C TYR A 112 -8.98 25.42 -0.31
N LEU A 113 -9.21 24.11 -0.20
CA LEU A 113 -10.45 23.54 0.32
C LEU A 113 -10.47 23.40 1.86
N ASP A 114 -9.31 23.44 2.54
CA ASP A 114 -9.25 23.50 4.02
C ASP A 114 -9.68 24.88 4.57
N ASP A 115 -10.92 25.28 4.29
CA ASP A 115 -11.55 26.52 4.75
C ASP A 115 -12.18 26.38 6.16
N GLY A 116 -12.02 25.21 6.78
CA GLY A 116 -12.57 24.86 8.07
C GLY A 116 -14.00 24.30 8.03
N ILE A 117 -14.60 24.16 6.85
CA ILE A 117 -15.94 23.60 6.63
C ILE A 117 -15.81 22.37 5.74
N ALA A 118 -16.03 21.18 6.31
CA ALA A 118 -16.03 19.95 5.53
C ALA A 118 -17.25 19.89 4.59
N ASP A 119 -17.06 20.20 3.30
CA ASP A 119 -18.11 20.32 2.30
C ASP A 119 -18.06 19.22 1.21
N GLU A 120 -18.84 19.40 0.14
CA GLU A 120 -18.90 18.44 -0.96
C GLU A 120 -17.60 18.42 -1.79
N ASP A 121 -16.89 19.53 -1.89
CA ASP A 121 -15.67 19.63 -2.66
C ASP A 121 -14.49 19.02 -1.90
N ASP A 122 -14.45 19.12 -0.56
CA ASP A 122 -13.55 18.31 0.28
C ASP A 122 -13.76 16.81 0.08
N ALA A 123 -15.03 16.39 0.05
CA ALA A 123 -15.37 14.98 -0.14
C ALA A 123 -14.97 14.50 -1.55
N ARG A 124 -15.11 15.36 -2.57
CA ARG A 124 -14.66 15.07 -3.94
C ARG A 124 -13.14 14.98 -4.03
N LEU A 125 -12.39 15.91 -3.44
CA LEU A 125 -10.93 15.81 -3.40
C LEU A 125 -10.48 14.54 -2.68
N ALA A 126 -11.08 14.23 -1.53
CA ALA A 126 -10.77 13.00 -0.80
C ALA A 126 -11.08 11.73 -1.60
N ASN A 127 -12.11 11.75 -2.44
CA ASN A 127 -12.42 10.64 -3.36
C ASN A 127 -11.40 10.53 -4.49
N VAL A 128 -10.96 11.63 -5.09
CA VAL A 128 -9.88 11.64 -6.10
C VAL A 128 -8.58 11.10 -5.49
N VAL A 129 -8.20 11.58 -4.31
CA VAL A 129 -7.03 11.08 -3.56
C VAL A 129 -7.17 9.58 -3.28
N ALA A 130 -8.34 9.13 -2.82
CA ALA A 130 -8.59 7.73 -2.51
C ALA A 130 -8.58 6.82 -3.77
N ALA A 131 -9.11 7.30 -4.89
CA ALA A 131 -9.14 6.57 -6.16
C ALA A 131 -7.74 6.26 -6.70
N HIS A 132 -6.77 7.15 -6.43
CA HIS A 132 -5.39 6.98 -6.92
C HIS A 132 -4.39 6.49 -5.88
N LYS A 133 -4.75 6.42 -4.60
CA LYS A 133 -3.84 6.04 -3.52
C LYS A 133 -3.16 4.69 -3.75
N ASP A 134 -3.91 3.74 -4.29
CA ASP A 134 -3.46 2.36 -4.55
C ASP A 134 -3.32 2.09 -6.06
N ALA A 135 -3.38 3.13 -6.90
CA ALA A 135 -3.26 2.97 -8.34
C ALA A 135 -1.86 2.44 -8.71
N PRO A 136 -1.77 1.53 -9.68
CA PRO A 136 -0.49 0.98 -10.10
C PRO A 136 0.38 2.09 -10.66
N ASP A 137 1.68 1.99 -10.42
CA ASP A 137 2.63 3.03 -10.80
C ASP A 137 3.06 2.90 -12.27
N ASN A 138 2.15 3.21 -13.18
CA ASN A 138 2.32 3.07 -14.63
C ASN A 138 1.69 4.24 -15.40
N ALA A 139 2.00 4.33 -16.69
CA ALA A 139 1.57 5.43 -17.57
C ALA A 139 0.05 5.62 -17.60
N ASP A 140 -0.72 4.54 -17.74
CA ASP A 140 -2.19 4.60 -17.81
C ASP A 140 -2.81 5.14 -16.51
N ALA A 141 -2.34 4.64 -15.36
CA ALA A 141 -2.82 5.10 -14.06
C ALA A 141 -2.42 6.54 -13.74
N LEU A 142 -1.20 6.94 -14.11
CA LEU A 142 -0.73 8.31 -13.96
C LEU A 142 -1.46 9.27 -14.91
N ALA A 143 -1.78 8.83 -16.14
CA ALA A 143 -2.60 9.61 -17.08
C ALA A 143 -4.03 9.80 -16.57
N PHE A 144 -4.60 8.75 -15.96
CA PHE A 144 -5.92 8.83 -15.33
C PHE A 144 -5.92 9.81 -14.15
N ALA A 145 -4.92 9.69 -13.26
CA ALA A 145 -4.77 10.61 -12.14
C ALA A 145 -4.56 12.06 -12.58
N LEU A 146 -3.68 12.32 -13.54
CA LEU A 146 -3.46 13.66 -14.07
C LEU A 146 -4.76 14.28 -14.61
N GLU A 147 -5.61 13.51 -15.29
CA GLU A 147 -6.91 14.00 -15.75
C GLU A 147 -7.86 14.34 -14.61
N GLU A 148 -8.01 13.46 -13.62
CA GLU A 148 -8.95 13.70 -12.52
C GLU A 148 -8.52 14.90 -11.67
N TYR A 149 -7.22 15.00 -11.33
CA TYR A 149 -6.69 16.17 -10.61
C TYR A 149 -6.78 17.45 -11.43
N ALA A 150 -6.43 17.42 -12.72
CA ALA A 150 -6.49 18.62 -13.56
C ALA A 150 -7.93 19.07 -13.85
N ALA A 151 -8.86 18.13 -14.03
CA ALA A 151 -10.28 18.43 -14.20
C ALA A 151 -10.85 19.09 -12.95
N PHE A 152 -10.57 18.51 -11.78
CA PHE A 152 -11.01 19.08 -10.50
C PHE A 152 -10.37 20.45 -10.24
N ALA A 153 -9.06 20.60 -10.48
CA ALA A 153 -8.38 21.88 -10.37
C ALA A 153 -8.92 22.96 -11.31
N SER A 154 -9.37 22.58 -12.51
CA SER A 154 -9.96 23.53 -13.47
C SER A 154 -11.27 24.14 -12.94
N MET A 155 -12.03 23.40 -12.14
CA MET A 155 -13.27 23.91 -11.52
C MET A 155 -12.97 25.01 -10.49
N HIS A 156 -11.81 24.94 -9.84
CA HIS A 156 -11.36 25.87 -8.81
C HIS A 156 -10.26 26.83 -9.29
N GLU A 157 -9.99 26.90 -10.60
CA GLU A 157 -8.83 27.61 -11.18
C GLU A 157 -8.73 29.07 -10.70
N LYS A 158 -9.87 29.78 -10.66
CA LYS A 158 -9.93 31.17 -10.19
C LYS A 158 -9.55 31.32 -8.72
N GLY A 159 -9.90 30.34 -7.88
CA GLY A 159 -9.64 30.33 -6.44
C GLY A 159 -8.20 29.95 -6.11
N ILE A 160 -7.63 29.00 -6.86
CA ILE A 160 -6.26 28.51 -6.61
C ILE A 160 -5.16 29.35 -7.28
N LYS A 161 -5.52 30.25 -8.21
CA LYS A 161 -4.56 31.07 -8.95
C LYS A 161 -3.69 31.92 -8.02
N GLY A 162 -2.37 31.68 -8.04
CA GLY A 162 -1.39 32.43 -7.27
C GLY A 162 -1.34 32.08 -5.78
N LEU A 163 -2.17 31.15 -5.29
CA LEU A 163 -2.06 30.66 -3.91
C LEU A 163 -0.71 29.99 -3.71
N GLY A 164 0.06 30.46 -2.72
CA GLY A 164 1.38 29.91 -2.44
C GLY A 164 2.39 30.00 -3.61
N GLY A 165 2.13 30.84 -4.61
CA GLY A 165 2.95 30.89 -5.84
C GLY A 165 2.60 29.83 -6.88
N PHE A 166 1.47 29.14 -6.74
CA PHE A 166 1.01 28.13 -7.69
C PHE A 166 0.75 28.71 -9.09
N ASP A 167 1.34 28.07 -10.10
CA ASP A 167 1.18 28.40 -11.51
C ASP A 167 0.06 27.55 -12.15
N THR A 168 -1.02 28.22 -12.57
CA THR A 168 -2.16 27.54 -13.23
C THR A 168 -1.78 26.89 -14.56
N ALA A 169 -0.63 27.24 -15.16
CA ALA A 169 -0.11 26.55 -16.34
C ALA A 169 0.15 25.05 -16.09
N LEU A 170 0.41 24.65 -14.84
CA LEU A 170 0.59 23.24 -14.47
C LEU A 170 -0.67 22.40 -14.70
N ILE A 171 -1.86 23.01 -14.66
CA ILE A 171 -3.14 22.33 -14.96
C ILE A 171 -3.21 21.96 -16.45
N ALA A 172 -2.81 22.89 -17.33
CA ALA A 172 -2.76 22.65 -18.77
C ALA A 172 -1.68 21.61 -19.12
N GLU A 173 -0.53 21.69 -18.45
CA GLU A 173 0.55 20.72 -18.57
C GLU A 173 0.10 19.32 -18.15
N ALA A 174 -0.63 19.19 -17.03
CA ALA A 174 -1.16 17.90 -16.57
C ALA A 174 -2.10 17.26 -17.61
N LYS A 175 -2.98 18.05 -18.24
CA LYS A 175 -3.86 17.56 -19.32
C LYS A 175 -3.09 17.13 -20.57
N ALA A 176 -2.09 17.91 -20.97
CA ALA A 176 -1.22 17.58 -22.10
C ALA A 176 -0.43 16.28 -21.84
N LEU A 177 0.19 16.18 -20.66
CA LEU A 177 0.96 15.02 -20.26
C LEU A 177 0.08 13.76 -20.13
N ALA A 178 -1.15 13.89 -19.64
CA ALA A 178 -2.10 12.78 -19.60
C ALA A 178 -2.46 12.28 -21.01
N THR A 179 -2.59 13.21 -21.97
CA THR A 179 -2.84 12.86 -23.39
C THR A 179 -1.62 12.16 -24.00
N GLU A 180 -0.41 12.64 -23.73
CA GLU A 180 0.83 12.00 -24.19
C GLU A 180 1.03 10.59 -23.62
N LEU A 181 0.77 10.42 -22.33
CA LEU A 181 0.87 9.12 -21.65
C LEU A 181 -0.15 8.10 -22.20
N ARG A 182 -1.35 8.55 -22.61
CA ARG A 182 -2.35 7.69 -23.29
C ARG A 182 -2.07 7.45 -24.76
N ALA A 183 -1.43 8.40 -25.43
CA ALA A 183 -1.05 8.28 -26.84
C ALA A 183 0.11 7.28 -27.04
N GLN A 184 0.84 6.96 -25.98
CA GLN A 184 1.74 5.82 -25.99
C GLN A 184 0.94 4.52 -25.92
N PRO A 185 1.14 3.58 -26.85
CA PRO A 185 0.46 2.30 -26.76
C PRO A 185 0.88 1.60 -25.48
N SER A 186 -0.09 1.35 -24.59
CA SER A 186 -0.03 0.31 -23.58
C SER A 186 0.24 -1.01 -24.32
N SER A 187 1.51 -1.36 -24.52
CA SER A 187 1.85 -2.63 -25.12
C SER A 187 1.36 -3.71 -24.16
N ALA A 188 0.51 -4.63 -24.64
CA ALA A 188 0.15 -5.81 -23.87
C ALA A 188 1.40 -6.42 -23.23
N PRO A 189 1.35 -6.81 -21.94
CA PRO A 189 2.54 -7.32 -21.26
C PRO A 189 3.12 -8.45 -22.10
N SER A 190 4.41 -8.33 -22.44
CA SER A 190 5.09 -9.38 -23.18
C SER A 190 4.93 -10.71 -22.45
N PRO A 191 4.95 -11.87 -23.15
CA PRO A 191 4.89 -13.17 -22.48
C PRO A 191 5.93 -13.32 -21.35
N ALA A 192 7.10 -12.68 -21.50
CA ALA A 192 8.13 -12.60 -20.48
C ALA A 192 7.70 -11.77 -19.26
N SER A 193 7.10 -10.59 -19.47
CA SER A 193 6.57 -9.73 -18.40
C SER A 193 5.42 -10.40 -17.65
N ALA A 194 4.48 -11.02 -18.37
CA ALA A 194 3.37 -11.77 -17.78
C ALA A 194 3.87 -12.94 -16.91
N LYS A 195 4.85 -13.72 -17.42
CA LYS A 195 5.46 -14.82 -16.66
C LYS A 195 6.20 -14.34 -15.41
N ALA A 196 6.93 -13.22 -15.51
CA ALA A 196 7.65 -12.64 -14.37
C ALA A 196 6.68 -12.10 -13.30
N LEU A 197 5.59 -11.46 -13.72
CA LEU A 197 4.53 -10.98 -12.84
C LEU A 197 3.83 -12.13 -12.11
N ALA A 198 3.46 -13.19 -12.83
CA ALA A 198 2.83 -14.37 -12.25
C ALA A 198 3.73 -15.04 -11.20
N ARG A 199 5.04 -15.14 -11.48
CA ARG A 199 6.03 -15.66 -10.51
C ARG A 199 6.08 -14.78 -9.26
N ARG A 200 6.16 -13.45 -9.42
CA ARG A 200 6.15 -12.50 -8.29
C ARG A 200 4.92 -12.69 -7.40
N ASN A 201 3.74 -12.78 -8.00
CA ASN A 201 2.49 -12.89 -7.24
C ASN A 201 2.42 -14.21 -6.46
N ARG A 202 2.83 -15.34 -7.05
CA ARG A 202 2.88 -16.65 -6.36
C ARG A 202 3.85 -16.66 -5.18
N VAL A 203 5.02 -16.04 -5.32
CA VAL A 203 5.98 -15.92 -4.21
C VAL A 203 5.39 -15.10 -3.06
N LEU A 204 4.74 -13.97 -3.37
CA LEU A 204 4.09 -13.13 -2.36
C LEU A 204 2.90 -13.83 -1.69
N GLN A 205 2.15 -14.63 -2.44
CA GLN A 205 1.10 -15.48 -1.87
C GLN A 205 1.66 -16.49 -0.88
N LEU A 206 2.74 -17.19 -1.24
CA LEU A 206 3.40 -18.14 -0.35
C LEU A 206 3.94 -17.45 0.91
N LEU A 207 4.53 -16.26 0.76
CA LEU A 207 4.97 -15.43 1.88
C LEU A 207 3.80 -15.08 2.82
N ASP A 208 2.67 -14.64 2.27
CA ASP A 208 1.47 -14.32 3.06
C ASP A 208 0.93 -15.56 3.79
N VAL A 209 0.92 -16.73 3.15
CA VAL A 209 0.54 -17.99 3.81
C VAL A 209 1.42 -18.26 5.05
N ARG A 210 2.74 -18.18 4.92
CA ARG A 210 3.67 -18.42 6.05
C ARG A 210 3.52 -17.36 7.16
N VAL A 211 3.31 -16.09 6.79
CA VAL A 211 3.04 -15.02 7.76
C VAL A 211 1.73 -15.26 8.51
N ARG A 212 0.68 -15.72 7.81
CA ARG A 212 -0.62 -16.05 8.43
C ARG A 212 -0.53 -17.23 9.39
N GLU A 213 0.29 -18.24 9.10
CA GLU A 213 0.55 -19.36 10.03
C GLU A 213 1.09 -18.86 11.37
N VAL A 214 2.11 -17.99 11.34
CA VAL A 214 2.67 -17.37 12.57
C VAL A 214 1.62 -16.55 13.31
N ARG A 215 0.85 -15.72 12.60
CA ARG A 215 -0.20 -14.88 13.20
C ARG A 215 -1.30 -15.72 13.85
N ALA A 216 -1.72 -16.81 13.21
CA ALA A 216 -2.74 -17.73 13.74
C ALA A 216 -2.23 -18.44 14.99
N ALA A 217 -1.00 -18.96 14.97
CA ALA A 217 -0.38 -19.59 16.13
C ALA A 217 -0.21 -18.62 17.29
N ALA A 218 0.27 -17.40 17.03
CA ALA A 218 0.40 -16.36 18.06
C ALA A 218 -0.94 -16.05 18.73
N LYS A 219 -2.02 -15.93 17.95
CA LYS A 219 -3.37 -15.69 18.48
C LYS A 219 -3.86 -16.85 19.36
N PHE A 220 -3.51 -18.09 19.02
CA PHE A 220 -3.94 -19.28 19.76
C PHE A 220 -3.12 -19.52 21.04
N VAL A 221 -1.78 -19.44 20.93
CA VAL A 221 -0.82 -19.69 22.01
C VAL A 221 -0.90 -18.58 23.07
N PHE A 222 -0.89 -17.32 22.64
CA PHE A 222 -0.93 -16.16 23.53
C PHE A 222 -2.35 -15.64 23.77
N ARG A 223 -3.37 -16.51 23.70
CA ARG A 223 -4.77 -16.12 23.91
C ARG A 223 -5.05 -15.48 25.27
N ALA A 224 -4.25 -15.84 26.28
CA ALA A 224 -4.30 -15.27 27.63
C ALA A 224 -3.45 -13.99 27.78
N GLN A 225 -2.64 -13.64 26.76
CA GLN A 225 -1.66 -12.55 26.76
C GLN A 225 -1.79 -11.73 25.44
N PRO A 226 -2.90 -10.98 25.28
CA PRO A 226 -3.23 -10.33 24.01
C PRO A 226 -2.20 -9.27 23.58
N GLU A 227 -1.47 -8.68 24.51
CA GLU A 227 -0.34 -7.77 24.25
C GLU A 227 0.80 -8.44 23.49
N ILE A 228 1.13 -9.69 23.83
CA ILE A 228 2.14 -10.48 23.12
C ILE A 228 1.61 -10.85 21.73
N ALA A 229 0.37 -11.34 21.65
CA ALA A 229 -0.27 -11.69 20.38
C ALA A 229 -0.32 -10.53 19.38
N ARG A 230 -0.46 -9.27 19.87
CA ARG A 230 -0.44 -8.06 19.03
C ARG A 230 0.93 -7.84 18.37
N GLY A 231 2.02 -8.35 18.93
CA GLY A 231 3.36 -8.27 18.34
C GLY A 231 3.43 -8.87 16.93
N ALA A 232 2.69 -9.95 16.67
CA ALA A 232 2.62 -10.61 15.37
C ALA A 232 1.78 -9.88 14.30
N THR A 233 1.00 -8.86 14.69
CA THR A 233 0.06 -8.18 13.78
C THR A 233 0.73 -7.10 12.95
N SER A 234 0.22 -6.87 11.73
CA SER A 234 0.69 -5.79 10.84
C SER A 234 0.74 -4.44 11.56
N LEU A 235 1.92 -3.80 11.58
CA LEU A 235 2.07 -2.42 12.06
C LEU A 235 1.40 -1.42 11.12
N TYR A 236 1.39 -1.69 9.81
CA TYR A 236 0.72 -0.86 8.81
C TYR A 236 -0.80 -0.84 9.01
N GLU A 237 -1.45 -2.00 9.16
CA GLU A 237 -2.88 -2.06 9.45
C GLU A 237 -3.22 -1.46 10.80
N ARG A 238 -2.34 -1.60 11.80
CA ARG A 238 -2.52 -0.93 13.09
C ARG A 238 -2.49 0.59 12.94
N LYS A 239 -1.49 1.15 12.25
CA LYS A 239 -1.43 2.58 11.94
C LYS A 239 -2.66 3.02 11.15
N ARG A 240 -3.01 2.33 10.05
CA ARG A 240 -4.19 2.60 9.23
C ARG A 240 -5.49 2.59 10.05
N ARG A 241 -5.70 1.61 10.94
CA ARG A 241 -6.89 1.56 11.82
C ARG A 241 -6.88 2.68 12.86
N ILE A 242 -5.72 3.05 13.39
CA ILE A 242 -5.59 4.20 14.30
C ILE A 242 -5.93 5.49 13.56
N ASP A 243 -5.43 5.66 12.33
CA ASP A 243 -5.70 6.85 11.51
C ASP A 243 -7.18 6.90 11.09
N GLN A 244 -7.77 5.76 10.72
CA GLN A 244 -9.22 5.65 10.46
C GLN A 244 -10.05 5.97 11.71
N LYS A 245 -9.64 5.49 12.90
CA LYS A 245 -10.33 5.81 14.16
C LYS A 245 -10.19 7.28 14.54
N ARG A 246 -9.02 7.88 14.34
CA ARG A 246 -8.78 9.31 14.54
C ARG A 246 -9.65 10.15 13.60
N ALA A 247 -9.70 9.79 12.31
CA ALA A 247 -10.60 10.42 11.34
C ALA A 247 -12.08 10.28 11.71
N ALA A 248 -12.51 9.10 12.16
CA ALA A 248 -13.90 8.87 12.60
C ALA A 248 -14.26 9.64 13.88
N THR A 249 -13.31 9.76 14.82
CA THR A 249 -13.50 10.52 16.06
C THR A 249 -13.56 12.02 15.79
N ARG A 250 -12.72 12.52 14.86
CA ARG A 250 -12.77 13.89 14.37
C ARG A 250 -14.14 14.18 13.72
N LYS A 251 -14.63 13.30 12.83
CA LYS A 251 -15.99 13.38 12.25
C LYS A 251 -17.12 13.36 13.30
N LYS A 252 -16.97 12.61 14.40
CA LYS A 252 -17.99 12.54 15.47
C LYS A 252 -18.06 13.83 16.29
N ASN A 253 -16.93 14.48 16.52
CA ASN A 253 -16.85 15.74 17.26
C ASN A 253 -17.28 16.98 16.44
N LEU A 254 -17.39 16.83 15.11
CA LEU A 254 -17.88 17.85 14.19
C LEU A 254 -19.41 17.82 13.96
N LYS A 255 -20.16 16.93 14.62
CA LYS A 255 -21.63 16.98 14.56
C LYS A 255 -22.15 18.13 15.42
N PRO A 256 -22.95 19.08 14.87
CA PRO A 256 -23.45 20.22 15.64
C PRO A 256 -24.35 19.74 16.79
N GLN A 257 -24.16 20.32 17.98
CA GLN A 257 -25.12 20.18 19.08
C GLN A 257 -26.48 20.75 18.64
N PRO A 258 -27.60 20.09 18.96
CA PRO A 258 -28.92 20.61 18.64
C PRO A 258 -29.09 21.98 19.32
N ALA A 259 -29.55 22.97 18.55
CA ALA A 259 -29.73 24.33 19.00
C ALA A 259 -30.63 24.38 20.26
N PRO A 260 -30.30 25.23 21.25
CA PRO A 260 -31.12 25.37 22.44
C PRO A 260 -32.52 25.83 22.05
N ALA A 261 -33.53 25.19 22.62
CA ALA A 261 -34.94 25.48 22.36
C ALA A 261 -35.25 26.96 22.67
N PRO A 262 -36.04 27.64 21.83
CA PRO A 262 -36.42 29.03 22.08
C PRO A 262 -37.22 29.11 23.38
N ASN A 263 -36.78 29.99 24.28
CA ASN A 263 -37.47 30.26 25.54
C ASN A 263 -38.88 30.79 25.24
N ALA A 264 -39.87 30.17 25.90
CA ALA A 264 -41.27 30.57 25.91
C ALA A 264 -41.50 31.80 26.79
#